data_AF-A0A4V2S0L2-F1
#
_entry.id   AF-A0A4V2S0L2-F1
#
_cell.length_a   1.000
_cell.length_b   1.000
_cell.length_c   1.000
_cell.angle_alpha   90.00
_cell.angle_beta   90.00
_cell.angle_gamma   90.00
#
_symmetry.space_group_name_H-M   'P 1'
#
loop_
_entity.id
_entity.type
_entity.pdbx_description
1 polymer ?
#
loop_
_entity_poly.entity_id
_entity_poly.type
_entity_poly.pdbx_seq_one_letter_code
_entity_poly.pdbx_strand_id
1 'polypeptide(L)'
;MKLWLAALAVTVVNWLMKAGGPLMMGERRLPPAAVRVVGLVAPVLLAGLIVTELGGKPVDWTQLAGVGVAGILSVVRVPLLLAVAAGIALTAGLRLLIG
;
A
#
# COMPACT_ATOMS: atom_id res chain seq x y z
N MET A 1 24.06 -14.58 -6.27
CA MET A 1 23.29 -15.30 -7.32
C MET A 1 21.89 -15.72 -6.87
N LYS A 2 21.71 -16.37 -5.70
CA LYS A 2 20.37 -16.81 -5.21
C LYS A 2 19.34 -15.68 -5.07
N LEU A 3 19.76 -14.50 -4.59
CA LEU A 3 18.90 -13.30 -4.45
C LEU A 3 18.36 -12.78 -5.79
N TRP A 4 19.22 -12.75 -6.82
CA TRP A 4 18.84 -12.32 -8.17
C TRP A 4 17.87 -13.31 -8.84
N LEU A 5 18.07 -14.61 -8.63
CA LEU A 5 17.13 -15.65 -9.08
C LEU A 5 15.78 -15.53 -8.37
N ALA A 6 15.76 -15.28 -7.05
CA ALA A 6 14.51 -15.05 -6.32
C ALA A 6 13.78 -13.78 -6.80
N ALA A 7 14.52 -12.69 -7.04
CA ALA A 7 13.94 -11.46 -7.60
C ALA A 7 13.35 -11.67 -8.99
N LEU A 8 14.06 -12.42 -9.85
CA LEU A 8 13.55 -12.82 -11.17
C LEU A 8 12.31 -13.70 -11.07
N ALA A 9 12.30 -14.68 -10.16
CA ALA A 9 11.14 -15.53 -9.94
C ALA A 9 9.92 -14.73 -9.48
N VAL A 10 10.08 -13.84 -8.50
CA VAL A 10 8.98 -12.99 -7.99
C VAL A 10 8.46 -12.06 -9.07
N THR A 11 9.34 -11.45 -9.87
CA THR A 11 8.92 -10.58 -10.98
C THR A 11 8.14 -11.35 -12.05
N VAL A 12 8.61 -12.52 -12.45
CA VAL A 12 7.89 -13.39 -13.41
C VAL A 12 6.53 -13.81 -12.86
N VAL A 13 6.46 -14.26 -11.61
CA VAL A 13 5.19 -14.66 -10.98
C VAL A 13 4.22 -13.47 -10.87
N ASN A 14 4.71 -12.29 -10.50
CA ASN A 14 3.89 -11.08 -10.44
C ASN A 14 3.30 -10.73 -11.81
N TRP A 15 4.12 -10.85 -12.86
CA TRP A 15 3.72 -10.58 -14.22
C TRP A 15 2.67 -11.58 -14.71
N LEU A 16 2.87 -12.88 -14.44
CA LEU A 16 1.89 -13.93 -14.72
C LEU A 16 0.56 -13.70 -14.00
N MET A 17 0.61 -13.34 -12.71
CA MET A 17 -0.59 -13.01 -11.93
C MET A 17 -1.36 -11.83 -12.53
N LYS A 18 -0.66 -10.75 -12.91
CA LYS A 18 -1.27 -9.58 -13.53
C LYS A 18 -1.84 -9.88 -14.91
N ALA A 19 -1.15 -10.69 -15.71
CA ALA A 19 -1.59 -11.10 -17.04
C ALA A 19 -2.78 -12.07 -16.98
N GLY A 20 -2.84 -12.92 -15.94
CA GLY A 20 -3.93 -13.86 -15.72
C GLY A 20 -5.29 -13.19 -15.58
N GLY A 21 -5.36 -11.99 -14.99
CA GLY A 21 -6.61 -11.23 -14.86
C GLY A 21 -7.27 -10.96 -16.22
N PRO A 22 -6.63 -10.19 -17.13
CA PRO A 22 -7.14 -9.94 -18.47
C PRO A 22 -7.34 -11.20 -19.31
N LEU A 23 -6.41 -12.17 -19.23
CA LEU A 23 -6.46 -13.40 -20.03
C LEU A 23 -7.62 -14.33 -19.63
N MET A 24 -7.95 -14.41 -18.34
CA MET A 24 -9.07 -15.23 -17.85
C MET A 24 -10.43 -14.54 -18.01
N MET A 25 -10.48 -13.20 -17.90
CA MET A 25 -11.73 -12.47 -18.02
C MET A 25 -12.12 -12.17 -19.47
N GLY A 26 -11.16 -11.94 -20.37
CA GLY A 26 -11.47 -11.57 -21.77
C GLY A 26 -12.50 -10.43 -21.84
N GLU A 27 -13.59 -10.65 -22.58
CA GLU A 27 -14.74 -9.72 -22.65
C GLU A 27 -15.85 -9.99 -21.61
N ARG A 28 -15.69 -11.01 -20.76
CA ARG A 28 -16.72 -11.37 -19.77
C ARG A 28 -16.79 -10.30 -18.68
N ARG A 29 -17.91 -9.59 -18.62
CA ARG A 29 -18.20 -8.67 -17.53
C ARG A 29 -18.38 -9.47 -16.23
N LEU A 30 -17.57 -9.12 -15.23
CA LEU A 30 -17.68 -9.65 -13.87
C LEU A 30 -19.09 -9.43 -13.31
N PRO A 31 -19.65 -10.39 -12.54
CA PRO A 31 -20.87 -10.16 -11.79
C PRO A 31 -20.70 -8.95 -10.85
N PRO A 32 -21.74 -8.09 -10.69
CA PRO A 32 -21.63 -6.87 -9.88
C PRO A 32 -21.23 -7.13 -8.42
N ALA A 33 -21.59 -8.31 -7.88
CA ALA A 33 -21.15 -8.75 -6.55
C ALA A 33 -19.62 -8.93 -6.46
N ALA A 34 -18.98 -9.51 -7.47
CA ALA A 34 -17.53 -9.74 -7.48
C ALA A 34 -16.75 -8.42 -7.56
N VAL A 35 -17.23 -7.47 -8.36
CA VAL A 35 -16.64 -6.11 -8.43
C VAL A 35 -16.69 -5.43 -7.06
N ARG A 36 -17.80 -5.57 -6.34
CA ARG A 36 -17.95 -5.00 -5.00
C ARG A 36 -16.99 -5.64 -4.01
N VAL A 37 -16.79 -6.96 -4.06
CA VAL A 37 -15.80 -7.66 -3.20
C VAL A 37 -14.39 -7.19 -3.50
N VAL A 38 -13.98 -7.11 -4.78
CA VAL A 38 -12.65 -6.62 -5.18
C VAL A 38 -12.41 -5.19 -4.70
N GLY A 39 -13.42 -4.32 -4.79
CA GLY A 39 -13.35 -2.95 -4.28
C GLY A 39 -13.13 -2.87 -2.76
N LEU A 40 -13.57 -3.88 -2.00
CA LEU A 40 -13.38 -3.96 -0.55
C LEU A 40 -12.02 -4.56 -0.15
N VAL A 41 -11.33 -5.27 -1.05
CA VAL A 41 -10.04 -5.90 -0.73
C VAL A 41 -9.00 -4.86 -0.27
N ALA A 42 -8.87 -3.74 -0.98
CA ALA A 42 -7.91 -2.70 -0.63
C ALA A 42 -8.10 -2.14 0.80
N PRO A 43 -9.29 -1.63 1.18
CA PRO A 43 -9.50 -1.12 2.53
C PRO A 43 -9.44 -2.22 3.61
N VAL A 44 -9.87 -3.45 3.32
CA VAL A 44 -9.80 -4.57 4.28
C VAL A 44 -8.35 -4.98 4.57
N LEU A 45 -7.52 -5.10 3.54
CA LEU A 45 -6.10 -5.40 3.72
C LEU A 45 -5.38 -4.30 4.47
N LEU A 46 -5.69 -3.03 4.18
CA LEU A 46 -5.15 -1.90 4.95
C LEU A 46 -5.60 -1.93 6.41
N ALA A 47 -6.87 -2.20 6.68
CA ALA A 47 -7.37 -2.32 8.05
C ALA A 47 -6.67 -3.46 8.81
N GLY A 48 -6.47 -4.61 8.16
CA GLY A 48 -5.70 -5.72 8.74
C GLY A 48 -4.24 -5.35 9.03
N LEU A 49 -3.60 -4.63 8.11
CA LEU A 49 -2.23 -4.14 8.30
C LEU A 49 -2.13 -3.16 9.48
N ILE A 50 -3.08 -2.24 9.59
CA ILE A 50 -3.17 -1.28 10.69
C ILE A 50 -3.30 -2.05 12.02
N VAL A 51 -4.26 -2.98 12.11
CA VAL A 51 -4.47 -3.75 13.35
C VAL A 51 -3.23 -4.57 13.72
N THR A 52 -2.57 -5.19 12.75
CA THR A 52 -1.37 -6.02 13.00
C THR A 52 -0.14 -5.19 13.38
N GLU A 53 0.07 -4.02 12.78
CA GLU A 53 1.20 -3.15 13.13
C GLU A 53 0.98 -2.37 14.43
N LEU A 54 -0.25 -1.93 14.73
CA LEU A 54 -0.58 -1.19 15.96
C LEU A 54 -0.82 -2.10 17.18
N GLY A 55 -1.29 -3.33 16.98
CA GLY A 55 -1.69 -4.21 18.08
C GLY A 55 -0.53 -4.76 18.92
N GLY A 56 0.72 -4.66 18.46
CA GLY A 56 1.88 -5.30 19.10
C GLY A 56 3.07 -4.39 19.43
N LYS A 57 3.00 -3.09 19.14
CA LYS A 57 4.12 -2.15 19.31
C LYS A 57 3.68 -0.87 20.03
N PRO A 58 4.53 -0.29 20.91
CA PRO A 58 4.27 1.05 21.44
C PRO A 58 4.24 2.03 20.27
N VAL A 59 3.16 2.80 20.19
CA VAL A 59 2.98 3.77 19.10
C VAL A 59 3.80 5.01 19.40
N ASP A 60 4.86 5.25 18.63
CA ASP A 60 5.67 6.46 18.75
C ASP A 60 4.92 7.68 18.19
N TRP A 61 4.98 8.78 18.93
CA TRP A 61 4.30 10.04 18.56
C TRP A 61 4.78 10.61 17.21
N THR A 62 6.01 10.30 16.82
CA THR A 62 6.60 10.69 15.53
C THR A 62 6.00 9.92 14.35
N GLN A 63 5.68 8.63 14.51
CA GLN A 63 4.99 7.84 13.50
C GLN A 63 3.54 8.31 13.33
N LEU A 64 2.87 8.62 14.44
CA LEU A 64 1.49 9.13 14.45
C LEU A 64 1.39 10.49 13.74
N ALA A 65 2.35 11.38 13.96
CA ALA A 65 2.42 12.68 13.27
C ALA A 65 2.66 12.53 11.76
N GLY A 66 3.60 11.66 11.34
CA GLY A 66 3.89 11.41 9.93
C GLY A 66 2.71 10.80 9.17
N VAL A 67 2.06 9.79 9.75
CA VAL A 67 0.86 9.16 9.18
C VAL A 67 -0.32 10.14 9.14
N GLY A 68 -0.49 10.95 10.19
CA GLY A 68 -1.52 11.98 10.25
C GLY A 68 -1.40 12.99 9.10
N VAL A 69 -0.18 13.47 8.83
CA VAL A 69 0.05 14.45 7.75
C VAL A 69 -0.11 13.81 6.36
N ALA A 70 0.39 12.59 6.14
CA ALA A 70 0.17 11.86 4.89
C ALA A 70 -1.32 11.58 4.63
N GLY A 71 -2.07 11.26 5.68
CA GLY A 71 -3.52 11.11 5.64
C GLY A 71 -4.23 12.42 5.27
N ILE A 72 -3.89 13.53 5.94
CA ILE A 72 -4.46 14.85 5.65
C ILE A 72 -4.16 15.29 4.21
N LEU A 73 -2.92 15.13 3.73
CA LEU A 73 -2.56 15.47 2.33
C LEU A 73 -3.30 14.58 1.31
N SER A 74 -3.53 13.31 1.63
CA SER A 74 -4.28 12.39 0.76
C SER A 74 -5.77 12.77 0.68
N VAL A 75 -6.35 13.29 1.77
CA VAL A 75 -7.74 13.82 1.79
C VAL A 75 -7.87 15.06 0.91
N VAL A 76 -6.82 15.88 0.80
CA VAL A 76 -6.77 17.06 -0.09
C VAL A 76 -6.62 16.66 -1.59
N ARG A 77 -6.65 15.35 -1.92
CA ARG A 77 -6.56 14.81 -3.29
C ARG A 77 -5.28 15.20 -4.04
N VAL A 78 -4.18 15.41 -3.32
CA VAL A 78 -2.86 15.55 -3.94
C VAL A 78 -2.50 14.20 -4.61
N PRO A 79 -1.90 14.19 -5.82
CA PRO A 79 -1.45 12.98 -6.47
C PRO A 79 -0.67 12.09 -5.50
N LEU A 80 -1.06 10.81 -5.42
CA LEU A 80 -0.65 9.84 -4.40
C LEU A 80 0.88 9.81 -4.19
N LEU A 81 1.65 9.91 -5.28
CA LEU A 81 3.12 9.93 -5.23
C LEU A 81 3.66 11.14 -4.48
N LEU A 82 3.08 12.32 -4.66
CA LEU A 82 3.46 13.55 -3.95
C LEU A 82 3.04 13.50 -2.48
N ALA A 83 1.86 12.94 -2.16
CA ALA A 83 1.43 12.75 -0.78
C ALA A 83 2.36 11.78 -0.02
N VAL A 84 2.75 10.67 -0.66
CA VAL A 84 3.69 9.69 -0.11
C VAL A 84 5.09 10.31 0.06
N ALA A 85 5.59 11.03 -0.94
CA ALA A 85 6.90 11.69 -0.87
C ALA A 85 6.94 12.74 0.26
N ALA A 86 5.88 13.54 0.42
CA ALA A 86 5.77 14.53 1.49
C ALA A 86 5.71 13.85 2.88
N GLY A 87 4.97 12.76 3.02
CA GLY A 87 4.92 11.97 4.25
C GLY A 87 6.29 11.39 4.63
N ILE A 88 7.04 10.86 3.65
CA ILE A 88 8.41 10.37 3.85
C ILE A 88 9.33 11.52 4.27
N ALA A 89 9.30 12.65 3.56
CA ALA A 89 10.16 13.80 3.84
C ALA A 89 9.90 14.38 5.23
N LEU A 90 8.64 14.47 5.65
CA LEU A 90 8.28 14.95 6.99
C LEU A 90 8.73 13.97 8.08
N THR A 91 8.49 12.67 7.88
CA THR A 91 8.92 11.64 8.84
C THR A 91 10.45 11.61 8.97
N ALA A 92 11.17 11.73 7.86
CA ALA A 92 12.63 11.82 7.84
C ALA A 92 13.13 13.12 8.52
N GLY A 93 12.47 14.25 8.26
CA GLY A 93 12.81 15.53 8.87
C GLY A 93 12.60 15.56 10.38
N LEU A 94 11.45 15.05 10.85
CA LEU A 94 11.17 14.92 12.29
C LEU A 94 12.16 13.95 12.96
N ARG A 95 12.50 12.85 12.31
CA ARG A 95 13.49 11.89 12.83
C ARG A 95 14.89 12.49 12.94
N LEU A 96 15.28 13.37 12.02
CA LEU A 96 16.55 14.10 12.07
C LEU A 96 16.58 15.20 13.13
N LEU A 97 15.43 15.79 13.48
CA LEU A 97 15.35 16.88 14.44
C LEU A 97 15.22 16.40 15.90
N ILE A 98 14.70 15.19 16.10
CA ILE A 98 14.39 14.60 17.41
C ILE A 98 15.36 13.43 17.76
N GLY A 99 16.05 12.88 16.76
CA GLY A 99 17.12 11.88 16.92
C GLY A 99 18.50 12.51 17.05
#